data_AF-A0A067T661-F1
#
_entry.id   AF-A0A067T661-F1
#
_cell.length_a   1.000
_cell.length_b   1.000
_cell.length_c   1.000
_cell.angle_alpha   90.00
_cell.angle_beta   90.00
_cell.angle_gamma   90.00
#
_symmetry.space_group_name_H-M   'P 1'
#
loop_
_entity.id
_entity.type
_entity.pdbx_description
1 polymer ?
#
loop_
_entity_poly.entity_id
_entity_poly.type
_entity_poly.pdbx_seq_one_letter_code
_entity_poly.pdbx_strand_id
1 'polypeptide(L)'
;FLFATKEISQSATPLIHQVIPIFDIITTALEDKIDDSTLPLAVCHSALQGYFMLNKYYSLTDESIVYRIAMILHPRYKTSYFTRAKWPQDWISATETITHKVWTEDYKKTAPPRATQQPAVGTSNGADTHVSPFNLNNSTPIDALDKWLNSPIVNTPQDPISYWVGMETARHPLALMTLDFLSISASSTDVEQSFSKGRLTVTKLCHSLSDKSTCALTVLGLWTDLPGVIPKEDIICLFKEKHKR
;
A
#
# COMPACT_ATOMS: atom_id res chain seq x y z
N PHE A 1 17.28 -9.45 8.57
CA PHE A 1 17.29 -9.82 7.14
C PHE A 1 16.31 -10.93 6.78
N LEU A 2 16.41 -12.16 7.31
CA LEU A 2 15.48 -13.26 6.94
C LEU A 2 13.99 -12.89 7.12
N PHE A 3 13.65 -12.26 8.24
CA PHE A 3 12.30 -11.74 8.48
C PHE A 3 11.85 -10.77 7.37
N ALA A 4 12.63 -9.73 7.11
CA ALA A 4 12.35 -8.73 6.09
C ALA A 4 12.16 -9.34 4.70
N THR A 5 13.00 -10.31 4.31
CA THR A 5 12.86 -11.02 3.05
C THR A 5 11.55 -11.80 3.01
N LYS A 6 11.21 -12.54 4.07
CA LYS A 6 9.95 -13.29 4.13
C LYS A 6 8.72 -12.38 4.03
N GLU A 7 8.74 -11.22 4.69
CA GLU A 7 7.64 -10.26 4.63
C GLU A 7 7.50 -9.62 3.24
N ILE A 8 8.60 -9.10 2.66
CA ILE A 8 8.57 -8.40 1.36
C ILE A 8 8.35 -9.36 0.17
N SER A 9 8.57 -10.66 0.37
CA SER A 9 8.34 -11.71 -0.62
C SER A 9 6.93 -12.32 -0.57
N GLN A 10 6.03 -11.83 0.30
CA GLN A 10 4.64 -12.28 0.29
C GLN A 10 3.94 -11.80 -1.00
N SER A 11 3.03 -12.62 -1.53
CA SER A 11 2.16 -12.26 -2.65
C SER A 11 0.74 -11.99 -2.16
N ALA A 12 -0.07 -11.31 -2.99
CA ALA A 12 -1.46 -10.97 -2.71
C ALA A 12 -1.71 -10.14 -1.43
N THR A 13 -0.70 -9.40 -0.96
CA THR A 13 -0.81 -8.46 0.17
C THR A 13 -0.22 -7.11 -0.22
N PRO A 14 -0.78 -5.98 0.25
CA PRO A 14 -0.17 -4.67 0.05
C PRO A 14 1.09 -4.58 0.92
N LEU A 15 2.25 -4.51 0.28
CA LEU A 15 3.54 -4.48 0.99
C LEU A 15 4.24 -3.13 0.91
N ILE A 16 3.80 -2.23 0.03
CA ILE A 16 4.52 -0.97 -0.24
C ILE A 16 4.64 -0.07 0.99
N HIS A 17 3.61 -0.06 1.84
CA HIS A 17 3.60 0.65 3.11
C HIS A 17 4.45 -0.04 4.19
N GLN A 18 4.92 -1.26 3.99
CA GLN A 18 5.77 -1.98 4.94
C GLN A 18 7.26 -1.76 4.68
N VAL A 19 7.63 -1.31 3.48
CA VAL A 19 9.04 -1.13 3.07
C VAL A 19 9.80 -0.23 4.05
N ILE A 20 9.35 1.01 4.25
CA ILE A 20 9.98 1.97 5.17
C ILE A 20 10.06 1.41 6.61
N PRO A 21 8.96 0.90 7.21
CA PRO A 21 9.01 0.25 8.52
C PRO A 21 10.01 -0.90 8.63
N ILE A 22 10.13 -1.73 7.59
CA ILE A 22 11.07 -2.85 7.59
C ILE A 22 12.51 -2.33 7.56
N PHE A 23 12.81 -1.31 6.75
CA PHE A 23 14.11 -0.65 6.76
C PHE A 23 14.43 -0.10 8.14
N ASP A 24 13.52 0.67 8.75
CA ASP A 24 13.71 1.25 10.09
C ASP A 24 13.97 0.17 11.16
N ILE A 25 13.23 -0.96 11.14
CA ILE A 25 13.44 -2.09 12.06
C ILE A 25 14.83 -2.71 11.90
N ILE A 26 15.29 -2.93 10.67
CA ILE A 26 16.61 -3.51 10.43
C ILE A 26 17.70 -2.51 10.83
N THR A 27 17.51 -1.21 10.54
CA THR A 27 18.44 -0.14 10.91
C THR A 27 18.66 -0.12 12.42
N THR A 28 17.58 -0.05 13.21
CA THR A 28 17.68 -0.08 14.68
C THR A 28 18.36 -1.35 15.18
N ALA A 29 18.01 -2.51 14.61
CA ALA A 29 18.61 -3.78 15.00
C ALA A 29 20.12 -3.86 14.67
N LEU A 30 20.60 -3.14 13.66
CA LEU A 30 22.03 -3.06 13.32
C LEU A 30 22.76 -2.06 14.23
N GLU A 31 22.16 -0.90 14.48
CA GLU A 31 22.67 0.11 15.42
C GLU A 31 22.88 -0.50 16.81
N ASP A 32 21.89 -1.23 17.32
CA ASP A 32 21.97 -1.95 18.59
C ASP A 32 23.17 -2.92 18.64
N LYS A 33 23.59 -3.49 17.51
CA LYS A 33 24.74 -4.43 17.43
C LYS A 33 26.07 -3.73 17.20
N ILE A 34 26.06 -2.53 16.63
CA ILE A 34 27.24 -1.69 16.47
C ILE A 34 27.66 -1.13 17.83
N ASP A 35 26.69 -0.72 18.65
CA ASP A 35 26.93 -0.10 19.96
C ASP A 35 27.14 -1.13 21.10
N ASP A 36 26.93 -2.43 20.84
CA ASP A 36 27.07 -3.50 21.82
C ASP A 36 28.54 -3.87 22.06
N SER A 37 29.12 -3.26 23.09
CA SER A 37 30.50 -3.53 23.55
C SER A 37 30.76 -4.97 24.04
N THR A 38 29.73 -5.80 24.19
CA THR A 38 29.88 -7.20 24.61
C THR A 38 30.13 -8.15 23.43
N LEU A 39 29.87 -7.70 22.20
CA LEU A 39 30.06 -8.50 21.00
C LEU A 39 31.52 -8.50 20.53
N PRO A 40 31.96 -9.57 19.85
CA PRO A 40 33.26 -9.56 19.19
C PRO A 40 33.34 -8.45 18.14
N LEU A 41 34.49 -7.79 18.02
CA LEU A 41 34.71 -6.70 17.06
C LEU A 41 34.35 -7.08 15.61
N ALA A 42 34.55 -8.34 15.22
CA ALA A 42 34.16 -8.85 13.92
C ALA A 42 32.64 -8.78 13.67
N VAL A 43 31.83 -9.01 14.70
CA VAL A 43 30.36 -8.90 14.63
C VAL A 43 29.95 -7.44 14.51
N CYS A 44 30.53 -6.55 15.32
CA CYS A 44 30.26 -5.10 15.25
C CYS A 44 30.63 -4.54 13.86
N HIS A 45 31.80 -4.89 13.33
CA HIS A 45 32.21 -4.48 11.97
C HIS A 45 31.29 -5.05 10.88
N SER A 46 30.82 -6.29 11.02
CA SER A 46 29.87 -6.89 10.08
C SER A 46 28.52 -6.18 10.12
N ALA A 47 28.03 -5.82 11.32
CA ALA A 47 26.81 -5.04 11.49
C ALA A 47 26.94 -3.64 10.87
N LEU A 48 28.08 -2.98 11.07
CA LEU A 48 28.39 -1.68 10.47
C LEU A 48 28.40 -1.74 8.93
N GLN A 49 29.00 -2.79 8.34
CA GLN A 49 28.98 -2.97 6.90
C GLN A 49 27.55 -3.24 6.38
N GLY A 50 26.78 -4.03 7.12
CA GLY A 50 25.36 -4.27 6.85
C GLY A 50 24.55 -2.97 6.89
N TYR A 51 24.84 -2.08 7.85
CA TYR A 51 24.20 -0.79 8.01
C TYR A 51 24.49 0.13 6.81
N PHE A 52 25.75 0.23 6.37
CA PHE A 52 26.08 1.02 5.18
C PHE A 52 25.38 0.51 3.93
N MET A 53 25.33 -0.82 3.75
CA MET A 53 24.61 -1.41 2.63
C MET A 53 23.11 -1.13 2.72
N LEU A 54 22.51 -1.27 3.91
CA LEU A 54 21.10 -1.00 4.12
C LEU A 54 20.76 0.47 3.83
N ASN A 55 21.55 1.41 4.34
CA ASN A 55 21.34 2.85 4.12
C ASN A 55 21.41 3.23 2.63
N LYS A 56 22.31 2.60 1.86
CA LYS A 56 22.38 2.77 0.40
C LYS A 56 21.06 2.37 -0.28
N TYR A 57 20.43 1.27 0.13
CA TYR A 57 19.15 0.86 -0.45
C TYR A 57 17.99 1.67 0.11
N TYR A 58 18.07 2.09 1.37
CA TYR A 58 17.05 2.93 1.97
C TYR A 58 16.95 4.29 1.27
N SER A 59 18.08 4.90 0.90
CA SER A 59 18.08 6.14 0.13
C SER A 59 17.42 6.00 -1.26
N LEU A 60 17.34 4.80 -1.83
CA LEU A 60 16.62 4.60 -3.10
C LEU A 60 15.10 4.72 -2.92
N THR A 61 14.58 4.56 -1.71
CA THR A 61 13.15 4.80 -1.45
C THR A 61 12.78 6.28 -1.63
N ASP A 62 13.75 7.18 -1.53
CA ASP A 62 13.54 8.61 -1.79
C ASP A 62 13.50 8.96 -3.28
N GLU A 63 13.94 8.06 -4.17
CA GLU A 63 13.83 8.26 -5.62
C GLU A 63 12.38 8.16 -6.12
N SER A 64 11.47 7.63 -5.30
CA SER A 64 10.06 7.50 -5.63
C SER A 64 9.15 8.04 -4.53
N ILE A 65 8.24 8.92 -4.93
CA ILE A 65 7.21 9.48 -4.04
C ILE A 65 6.24 8.41 -3.50
N VAL A 66 6.19 7.24 -4.15
CA VAL A 66 5.24 6.16 -3.86
C VAL A 66 5.33 5.70 -2.41
N TYR A 67 6.54 5.44 -1.91
CA TYR A 67 6.72 4.91 -0.56
C TYR A 67 6.18 5.88 0.50
N ARG A 68 6.51 7.16 0.36
CA ARG A 68 6.12 8.19 1.31
C ARG A 68 4.61 8.50 1.24
N ILE A 69 4.02 8.55 0.04
CA ILE A 69 2.58 8.72 -0.14
C ILE A 69 1.80 7.53 0.42
N ALA A 70 2.24 6.30 0.14
CA ALA A 70 1.63 5.08 0.66
C ALA A 70 1.58 5.09 2.20
N MET A 71 2.66 5.54 2.85
CA MET A 71 2.71 5.71 4.30
C MET A 71 1.71 6.77 4.82
N ILE A 72 1.60 7.92 4.14
CA ILE A 72 0.65 8.97 4.52
C ILE A 72 -0.81 8.51 4.40
N LEU A 73 -1.13 7.79 3.32
CA LEU A 73 -2.49 7.31 3.06
C LEU A 73 -2.85 6.06 3.87
N HIS A 74 -1.89 5.45 4.55
CA HIS A 74 -2.12 4.28 5.38
C HIS A 74 -2.87 4.66 6.69
N PRO A 75 -4.03 4.02 7.01
CA PRO A 75 -4.89 4.42 8.14
C PRO A 75 -4.21 4.42 9.51
N ARG A 76 -3.23 3.54 9.71
CA ARG A 76 -2.46 3.39 10.97
C ARG A 76 -1.24 4.31 11.07
N TYR A 77 -0.73 4.81 9.95
CA TYR A 77 0.56 5.51 9.92
C TYR A 77 0.35 7.01 9.87
N LYS A 78 -0.16 7.51 8.73
CA LYS A 78 -0.29 8.94 8.47
C LYS A 78 1.03 9.65 8.80
N THR A 79 0.96 10.89 9.26
CA THR A 79 2.11 11.67 9.74
C THR A 79 2.64 11.18 11.09
N SER A 80 1.77 10.55 11.90
CA SER A 80 2.11 10.01 13.22
C SER A 80 3.23 8.96 13.17
N TYR A 81 3.32 8.18 12.09
CA TYR A 81 4.42 7.23 11.91
C TYR A 81 5.77 7.95 11.88
N PHE A 82 5.93 8.96 11.02
CA PHE A 82 7.20 9.65 10.81
C PHE A 82 7.63 10.39 12.07
N THR A 83 6.70 11.00 12.80
CA THR A 83 6.98 11.63 14.09
C THR A 83 7.51 10.61 15.10
N ARG A 84 6.90 9.42 15.17
CA ARG A 84 7.36 8.34 16.07
C ARG A 84 8.70 7.76 15.64
N ALA A 85 8.95 7.67 14.34
CA ALA A 85 10.23 7.29 13.75
C ALA A 85 11.30 8.40 13.87
N LYS A 86 10.99 9.53 14.52
CA LYS A 86 11.89 10.67 14.74
C LYS A 86 12.44 11.27 13.44
N TRP A 87 11.65 11.24 12.37
CA TRP A 87 12.03 11.91 11.13
C TRP A 87 12.13 13.43 11.35
N PRO A 88 13.10 14.11 10.70
CA PRO A 88 13.19 15.56 10.72
C PRO A 88 11.88 16.21 10.27
N GLN A 89 11.47 17.28 10.93
CA GLN A 89 10.20 17.95 10.63
C GLN A 89 10.12 18.39 9.15
N ASP A 90 11.23 18.84 8.57
CA ASP A 90 11.30 19.23 7.16
C ASP A 90 10.97 18.07 6.22
N TRP A 91 11.32 16.83 6.58
CA TRP A 91 11.03 15.64 5.77
C TRP A 91 9.55 15.25 5.87
N ILE A 92 8.96 15.41 7.05
CA ILE A 92 7.52 15.19 7.25
C ILE A 92 6.73 16.21 6.41
N SER A 93 7.08 17.49 6.51
CA SER A 93 6.49 18.58 5.74
C SER A 93 6.65 18.38 4.22
N ALA A 94 7.82 17.91 3.77
CA ALA A 94 8.05 17.58 2.37
C ALA A 94 7.13 16.45 1.90
N THR A 95 6.90 15.45 2.74
CA THR A 95 6.03 14.31 2.42
C THR A 95 4.56 14.72 2.32
N GLU A 96 4.08 15.56 3.24
CA GLU A 96 2.75 16.17 3.15
C GLU A 96 2.63 16.99 1.87
N THR A 97 3.60 17.87 1.59
CA THR A 97 3.62 18.73 0.39
C THR A 97 3.53 17.90 -0.90
N ILE A 98 4.33 16.85 -1.02
CA ILE A 98 4.30 15.95 -2.18
C ILE A 98 2.93 15.28 -2.32
N THR A 99 2.35 14.81 -1.22
CA THR A 99 1.02 14.17 -1.22
C THR A 99 -0.08 15.15 -1.63
N HIS A 100 -0.04 16.38 -1.10
CA HIS A 100 -0.95 17.45 -1.48
C HIS A 100 -0.87 17.82 -2.95
N LYS A 101 0.37 17.86 -3.49
CA LYS A 101 0.61 18.15 -4.90
C LYS A 101 -0.05 17.10 -5.79
N VAL A 102 0.25 15.82 -5.58
CA VAL A 102 -0.33 14.71 -6.37
C VAL A 102 -1.86 14.69 -6.24
N TRP A 103 -2.39 14.85 -5.03
CA TRP A 103 -3.83 14.92 -4.81
C TRP A 103 -4.49 16.04 -5.63
N THR A 104 -3.91 17.23 -5.60
CA THR A 104 -4.48 18.42 -6.25
C THR A 104 -4.36 18.36 -7.78
N GLU A 105 -3.24 17.87 -8.29
CA GLU A 105 -2.94 17.83 -9.72
C GLU A 105 -3.74 16.73 -10.44
N ASP A 106 -3.77 15.52 -9.87
CA ASP A 106 -4.18 14.30 -10.58
C ASP A 106 -5.56 13.76 -10.14
N TYR A 107 -5.93 13.91 -8.87
CA TYR A 107 -7.07 13.19 -8.29
C TYR A 107 -8.25 14.08 -7.88
N LYS A 108 -8.00 15.34 -7.50
CA LYS A 108 -9.04 16.24 -7.00
C LYS A 108 -10.13 16.55 -8.03
N LYS A 109 -9.78 16.56 -9.32
CA LYS A 109 -10.73 16.84 -10.43
C LYS A 109 -11.63 15.66 -10.75
N THR A 110 -11.18 14.44 -10.48
CA THR A 110 -11.88 13.18 -10.78
C THR A 110 -12.64 12.63 -9.58
N ALA A 111 -12.43 13.22 -8.40
CA ALA A 111 -13.07 12.81 -7.16
C ALA A 111 -14.62 12.94 -7.23
N PRO A 112 -15.37 11.97 -6.71
CA PRO A 112 -16.82 12.04 -6.68
C PRO A 112 -17.30 13.26 -5.89
N PRO A 113 -18.39 13.93 -6.33
CA PRO A 113 -18.95 15.06 -5.61
C PRO A 113 -19.31 14.64 -4.17
N ARG A 114 -18.92 15.50 -3.21
CA ARG A 114 -18.97 15.29 -1.75
C ARG A 114 -20.20 14.51 -1.30
N ALA A 115 -20.03 13.24 -0.91
CA ALA A 115 -21.06 12.50 -0.18
C ALA A 115 -21.12 13.02 1.26
N THR A 116 -22.29 13.54 1.65
CA THR A 116 -22.59 14.03 2.99
C THR A 116 -22.53 12.86 3.98
N GLN A 117 -21.46 12.75 4.75
CA GLN A 117 -21.43 11.85 5.92
C GLN A 117 -22.28 12.50 7.03
N GLN A 118 -23.57 12.15 7.09
CA GLN A 118 -24.39 12.37 8.29
C GLN A 118 -24.31 11.12 9.18
N PRO A 119 -23.91 11.23 10.46
CA PRO A 119 -24.25 10.21 11.44
C PRO A 119 -25.73 10.31 11.77
N ALA A 120 -26.45 9.19 11.63
CA ALA A 120 -27.79 9.04 12.14
C ALA A 120 -27.76 8.99 13.68
N VAL A 121 -28.36 9.98 14.35
CA VAL A 121 -28.79 9.88 15.75
C VAL A 121 -30.15 10.57 15.88
N GLY A 122 -31.11 9.86 16.47
CA GLY A 122 -32.50 10.26 16.56
C GLY A 122 -32.85 11.23 17.71
N THR A 123 -33.98 11.91 17.49
CA THR A 123 -35.05 12.29 18.46
C THR A 123 -34.73 13.28 19.59
N SER A 124 -35.15 14.55 19.46
CA SER A 124 -36.40 15.13 20.05
C SER A 124 -36.38 16.66 20.23
N ASN A 125 -37.49 17.27 19.80
CA ASN A 125 -38.25 18.45 20.29
C ASN A 125 -37.56 19.76 20.76
N GLY A 126 -38.07 20.89 20.24
CA GLY A 126 -38.43 22.07 21.06
C GLY A 126 -37.71 23.39 20.75
N ALA A 127 -38.45 24.28 20.07
CA ALA A 127 -38.34 25.75 19.97
C ALA A 127 -37.24 26.49 20.78
N ASP A 128 -36.45 27.34 20.12
CA ASP A 128 -36.65 28.80 20.14
C ASP A 128 -35.60 29.56 19.31
N THR A 129 -36.12 30.54 18.58
CA THR A 129 -35.43 31.36 17.59
C THR A 129 -34.61 32.46 18.27
N HIS A 130 -33.28 32.37 18.21
CA HIS A 130 -32.41 33.53 18.38
C HIS A 130 -31.37 33.58 17.25
N VAL A 131 -31.75 34.22 16.14
CA VAL A 131 -30.87 34.44 14.99
C VAL A 131 -29.84 35.50 15.38
N SER A 132 -28.62 35.06 15.70
CA SER A 132 -27.48 35.96 15.88
C SER A 132 -26.97 36.41 14.49
N PRO A 133 -26.82 37.72 14.18
CA PRO A 133 -26.45 38.18 12.83
C PRO A 133 -24.96 38.03 12.49
N PHE A 134 -24.16 37.49 13.40
CA PHE A 134 -22.72 37.32 13.21
C PHE A 134 -22.35 35.85 13.26
N ASN A 135 -22.60 35.16 12.14
CA ASN A 135 -21.94 33.88 11.89
C ASN A 135 -21.43 33.87 10.44
N LEU A 136 -20.45 34.74 10.17
CA LEU A 136 -19.54 34.56 9.04
C LEU A 136 -18.59 33.41 9.37
N ASN A 137 -19.12 32.18 9.36
CA ASN A 137 -18.28 30.99 9.20
C ASN A 137 -17.79 30.97 7.75
N ASN A 138 -16.81 31.83 7.45
CA ASN A 138 -15.94 31.68 6.29
C ASN A 138 -14.94 30.53 6.54
N SER A 139 -15.44 29.37 6.99
CA SER A 139 -14.66 28.15 6.98
C SER A 139 -14.53 27.77 5.51
N THR A 140 -13.37 28.10 4.93
CA THR A 140 -12.96 27.50 3.66
C THR A 140 -13.26 26.00 3.73
N PRO A 141 -13.87 25.40 2.69
CA PRO A 141 -14.16 23.98 2.72
C PRO A 141 -12.85 23.23 2.99
N ILE A 142 -12.69 22.67 4.20
CA ILE A 142 -11.49 21.90 4.57
C ILE A 142 -11.31 20.83 3.48
N ASP A 143 -10.11 20.78 2.90
CA ASP A 143 -9.81 19.84 1.83
C ASP A 143 -9.97 18.40 2.35
N ALA A 144 -10.33 17.48 1.46
CA ALA A 144 -10.51 16.08 1.85
C ALA A 144 -9.20 15.47 2.41
N LEU A 145 -8.06 15.84 1.83
CA LEU A 145 -6.76 15.40 2.30
C LEU A 145 -6.45 15.98 3.69
N ASP A 146 -6.69 17.27 3.91
CA ASP A 146 -6.53 17.90 5.22
C ASP A 146 -7.41 17.23 6.27
N LYS A 147 -8.68 16.96 5.93
CA LYS A 147 -9.61 16.26 6.84
C LYS A 147 -9.10 14.86 7.18
N TRP A 148 -8.52 14.15 6.21
CA TRP A 148 -7.92 12.83 6.42
C TRP A 148 -6.69 12.90 7.34
N LEU A 149 -5.75 13.79 7.06
CA LEU A 149 -4.51 13.95 7.84
C LEU A 149 -4.80 14.34 9.29
N ASN A 150 -5.82 15.19 9.51
CA ASN A 150 -6.24 15.61 10.84
C ASN A 150 -7.15 14.61 11.57
N SER A 151 -7.64 13.57 10.87
CA SER A 151 -8.46 12.53 11.51
C SER A 151 -7.59 11.56 12.32
N PRO A 152 -8.11 10.96 13.41
CA PRO A 152 -7.34 10.04 14.23
C PRO A 152 -6.84 8.83 13.43
N ILE A 153 -5.75 8.22 13.90
CA ILE A 153 -5.27 6.95 13.34
C ILE A 153 -6.31 5.84 13.58
N VAL A 154 -6.44 4.94 12.61
CA VAL A 154 -7.35 3.79 12.71
C VAL A 154 -6.54 2.58 13.16
N ASN A 155 -6.73 2.16 14.41
CA ASN A 155 -6.01 1.02 15.02
C ASN A 155 -6.71 -0.33 14.75
N THR A 156 -7.18 -0.55 13.53
CA THR A 156 -7.79 -1.83 13.15
C THR A 156 -6.73 -2.79 12.62
N PRO A 157 -6.77 -4.09 12.95
CA PRO A 157 -5.90 -5.11 12.35
C PRO A 157 -6.25 -5.40 10.87
N GLN A 158 -7.18 -4.64 10.29
CA GLN A 158 -7.67 -4.85 8.94
C GLN A 158 -6.65 -4.37 7.90
N ASP A 159 -6.55 -5.14 6.82
CA ASP A 159 -5.79 -4.79 5.63
C ASP A 159 -6.16 -3.38 5.13
N PRO A 160 -5.16 -2.50 4.89
CA PRO A 160 -5.43 -1.13 4.48
C PRO A 160 -6.17 -1.04 3.14
N ILE A 161 -5.97 -1.98 2.20
CA ILE A 161 -6.76 -2.00 0.95
C ILE A 161 -8.23 -2.23 1.28
N SER A 162 -8.54 -3.25 2.09
CA SER A 162 -9.90 -3.56 2.52
C SER A 162 -10.60 -2.38 3.21
N TYR A 163 -9.87 -1.62 4.04
CA TYR A 163 -10.39 -0.37 4.62
C TYR A 163 -10.76 0.65 3.54
N TRP A 164 -9.88 0.88 2.58
CA TRP A 164 -10.09 1.87 1.53
C TRP A 164 -11.12 1.47 0.49
N VAL A 165 -11.30 0.18 0.22
CA VAL A 165 -12.44 -0.34 -0.58
C VAL A 165 -13.76 -0.02 0.13
N GLY A 166 -13.84 -0.20 1.45
CA GLY A 166 -15.01 0.24 2.23
C GLY A 166 -15.26 1.75 2.09
N MET A 167 -14.21 2.57 2.18
CA MET A 167 -14.31 4.02 1.98
C MET A 167 -14.70 4.41 0.54
N GLU A 168 -14.28 3.63 -0.47
CA GLU A 168 -14.68 3.80 -1.86
C GLU A 168 -16.19 3.57 -2.04
N THR A 169 -16.75 2.54 -1.41
CA THR A 169 -18.21 2.31 -1.44
C THR A 169 -18.99 3.47 -0.81
N ALA A 170 -18.40 4.13 0.19
CA ALA A 170 -18.91 5.36 0.79
C ALA A 170 -18.62 6.64 -0.03
N ARG A 171 -18.05 6.49 -1.23
CA ARG A 171 -17.64 7.56 -2.16
C ARG A 171 -16.68 8.57 -1.51
N HIS A 172 -15.74 8.07 -0.72
CA HIS A 172 -14.71 8.93 -0.16
C HIS A 172 -13.79 9.47 -1.27
N PRO A 173 -13.54 10.79 -1.33
CA PRO A 173 -12.79 11.40 -2.43
C PRO A 173 -11.34 10.92 -2.57
N LEU A 174 -10.69 10.55 -1.46
CA LEU A 174 -9.32 10.02 -1.47
C LEU A 174 -9.23 8.52 -1.80
N ALA A 175 -10.35 7.79 -1.89
CA ALA A 175 -10.31 6.33 -1.98
C ALA A 175 -9.56 5.85 -3.23
N LEU A 176 -9.84 6.48 -4.38
CA LEU A 176 -9.21 6.13 -5.65
C LEU A 176 -7.69 6.37 -5.61
N MET A 177 -7.23 7.56 -5.20
CA MET A 177 -5.80 7.84 -5.01
C MET A 177 -5.15 6.83 -4.07
N THR A 178 -5.83 6.50 -2.98
CA THR A 178 -5.24 5.61 -1.98
C THR A 178 -5.12 4.18 -2.47
N LEU A 179 -6.14 3.68 -3.18
CA LEU A 179 -6.11 2.34 -3.77
C LEU A 179 -5.02 2.25 -4.85
N ASP A 180 -4.84 3.28 -5.68
CA ASP A 180 -3.78 3.32 -6.68
C ASP A 180 -2.40 3.20 -6.03
N PHE A 181 -2.13 3.96 -4.97
CA PHE A 181 -0.81 3.94 -4.32
C PHE A 181 -0.57 2.69 -3.46
N LEU A 182 -1.58 2.22 -2.71
CA LEU A 182 -1.41 1.06 -1.82
C LEU A 182 -1.38 -0.28 -2.55
N SER A 183 -1.93 -0.35 -3.77
CA SER A 183 -1.90 -1.56 -4.60
C SER A 183 -0.58 -1.75 -5.37
N ILE A 184 0.32 -0.77 -5.35
CA ILE A 184 1.65 -0.90 -5.95
C ILE A 184 2.42 -2.01 -5.23
N SER A 185 3.01 -2.92 -6.00
CA SER A 185 3.86 -3.97 -5.43
C SER A 185 5.14 -3.36 -4.84
N ALA A 186 5.53 -3.82 -3.64
CA ALA A 186 6.79 -3.45 -3.02
C ALA A 186 8.02 -4.12 -3.65
N SER A 187 7.81 -5.26 -4.32
CA SER A 187 8.89 -6.08 -4.87
C SER A 187 8.51 -6.70 -6.20
N SER A 188 9.52 -7.08 -6.98
CA SER A 188 9.34 -7.90 -8.19
C SER A 188 9.06 -9.38 -7.86
N THR A 189 9.01 -9.79 -6.58
CA THR A 189 8.95 -11.20 -6.20
C THR A 189 7.71 -11.91 -6.76
N ASP A 190 6.55 -11.27 -6.76
CA ASP A 190 5.33 -11.85 -7.33
C ASP A 190 5.47 -12.12 -8.85
N VAL A 191 6.05 -11.16 -9.56
CA VAL A 191 6.36 -11.25 -10.99
C VAL A 191 7.44 -12.31 -11.25
N GLU A 192 8.48 -12.37 -10.43
CA GLU A 192 9.55 -13.38 -10.52
C GLU A 192 9.04 -14.79 -10.24
N GLN A 193 8.13 -14.94 -9.27
CA GLN A 193 7.47 -16.22 -8.98
C GLN A 193 6.63 -16.66 -10.18
N SER A 194 5.92 -15.71 -10.78
CA SER A 194 5.15 -15.92 -12.01
C SER A 194 6.02 -16.40 -13.17
N PHE A 195 7.14 -15.72 -13.43
CA PHE A 195 8.10 -16.12 -14.46
C PHE A 195 8.79 -17.46 -14.14
N SER A 196 9.08 -17.72 -12.87
CA SER A 196 9.66 -19.00 -12.42
C SER A 196 8.73 -20.17 -12.67
N LYS A 197 7.43 -20.00 -12.44
CA LYS A 197 6.39 -20.96 -12.84
C LYS A 197 6.31 -21.09 -14.36
N GLY A 198 6.28 -19.97 -15.09
CA GLY A 198 6.22 -19.92 -16.56
C GLY A 198 7.40 -20.61 -17.26
N ARG A 199 8.57 -20.69 -16.62
CA ARG A 199 9.74 -21.43 -17.15
C ARG A 199 9.44 -22.90 -17.45
N LEU A 200 8.52 -23.53 -16.72
CA LEU A 200 8.10 -24.92 -17.02
C LEU A 200 7.49 -25.03 -18.42
N THR A 201 6.72 -24.01 -18.82
CA THR A 201 6.08 -23.89 -20.14
C THR A 201 7.08 -23.63 -21.25
N VAL A 202 8.15 -22.86 -20.98
CA VAL A 202 9.17 -22.50 -21.97
C VAL A 202 10.18 -23.61 -22.23
N THR A 203 10.69 -24.25 -21.18
CA THR A 203 11.91 -25.07 -21.31
C THR A 203 11.64 -26.57 -21.22
N LYS A 204 10.64 -27.00 -20.44
CA LYS A 204 10.55 -28.42 -20.01
C LYS A 204 9.39 -29.19 -20.61
N LEU A 205 8.27 -28.55 -20.92
CA LEU A 205 7.02 -29.27 -21.24
C LEU A 205 6.48 -29.02 -22.65
N CYS A 206 7.02 -28.05 -23.40
CA CYS A 206 6.55 -27.75 -24.76
C CYS A 206 7.71 -27.33 -25.68
N HIS A 207 8.13 -28.22 -26.58
CA HIS A 207 9.08 -27.87 -27.63
C HIS A 207 8.28 -27.23 -28.78
N SER A 208 8.47 -25.92 -29.02
CA SER A 208 7.83 -25.12 -30.11
C SER A 208 6.53 -24.35 -29.75
N LEU A 209 6.48 -23.67 -28.61
CA LEU A 209 5.50 -22.59 -28.40
C LEU A 209 6.03 -21.25 -28.92
N SER A 210 5.16 -20.46 -29.52
CA SER A 210 5.47 -19.06 -29.82
C SER A 210 5.63 -18.23 -28.54
N ASP A 211 6.27 -17.08 -28.66
CA ASP A 211 6.33 -16.03 -27.65
C ASP A 211 4.92 -15.64 -27.15
N LYS A 212 3.97 -15.46 -28.08
CA LYS A 212 2.57 -15.13 -27.76
C LYS A 212 1.88 -16.24 -26.96
N SER A 213 2.05 -17.50 -27.37
CA SER A 213 1.46 -18.65 -26.66
C SER A 213 2.06 -18.82 -25.26
N THR A 214 3.36 -18.59 -25.13
CA THR A 214 4.07 -18.63 -23.84
C THR A 214 3.55 -17.56 -22.88
N CYS A 215 3.39 -16.33 -23.38
CA CYS A 215 2.84 -15.22 -22.61
C CYS A 215 1.40 -15.52 -22.17
N ALA A 216 0.53 -15.93 -23.11
CA ALA A 216 -0.86 -16.25 -22.82
C ALA A 216 -1.00 -17.38 -21.79
N LEU A 217 -0.20 -18.44 -21.88
CA LEU A 217 -0.20 -19.54 -20.91
C LEU A 217 0.28 -19.11 -19.52
N THR A 218 1.27 -18.22 -19.46
CA THR A 218 1.76 -17.68 -18.18
C THR A 218 0.68 -16.85 -17.51
N VAL A 219 0.04 -15.94 -18.25
CA VAL A 219 -1.08 -15.13 -17.74
C VAL A 219 -2.26 -16.00 -17.32
N LEU A 220 -2.64 -16.98 -18.14
CA LEU A 220 -3.70 -17.93 -17.81
C LEU A 220 -3.39 -18.71 -16.53
N GLY A 221 -2.14 -19.16 -16.37
CA GLY A 221 -1.68 -19.81 -15.14
C GLY A 221 -1.84 -18.93 -13.91
N LEU A 222 -1.52 -17.64 -14.00
CA LEU A 222 -1.74 -16.70 -12.90
C LEU A 222 -3.22 -16.52 -12.57
N TRP A 223 -4.06 -16.38 -13.59
CA TRP A 223 -5.51 -16.26 -13.40
C TRP A 223 -6.12 -17.54 -12.83
N THR A 224 -5.53 -18.73 -13.06
CA THR A 224 -6.02 -19.95 -12.41
C THR A 224 -5.80 -19.93 -10.90
N ASP A 225 -4.83 -19.20 -10.39
CA ASP A 225 -4.60 -19.08 -8.95
C ASP A 225 -5.61 -18.11 -8.28
N LEU A 226 -6.29 -17.27 -9.08
CA LEU A 226 -7.31 -16.32 -8.60
C LEU A 226 -8.72 -16.94 -8.62
N PRO A 227 -9.43 -17.02 -7.47
CA PRO A 227 -10.77 -17.59 -7.41
C PRO A 227 -11.78 -16.73 -8.19
N GLY A 228 -12.62 -17.38 -8.99
CA GLY A 228 -13.71 -16.73 -9.73
C GLY A 228 -13.31 -16.00 -11.02
N VAL A 229 -12.02 -15.91 -11.36
CA VAL A 229 -11.56 -15.29 -12.61
C VAL A 229 -11.70 -16.24 -13.80
N ILE A 230 -11.44 -17.53 -13.60
CA ILE A 230 -11.59 -18.57 -14.61
C ILE A 230 -12.73 -19.51 -14.20
N PRO A 231 -13.74 -19.75 -15.06
CA PRO A 231 -14.79 -20.73 -14.79
C PRO A 231 -14.24 -22.15 -15.01
N LYS A 232 -13.44 -22.64 -14.06
CA LYS A 232 -12.74 -23.94 -14.15
C LYS A 232 -13.73 -25.09 -14.29
N GLU A 233 -14.84 -25.03 -13.59
CA GLU A 233 -15.89 -26.02 -13.55
C GLU A 233 -16.52 -26.20 -14.93
N ASP A 234 -16.84 -25.08 -15.60
CA ASP A 234 -17.42 -25.08 -16.94
C ASP A 234 -16.42 -25.61 -17.97
N ILE A 235 -15.14 -25.22 -17.86
CA ILE A 235 -14.07 -25.70 -18.74
C ILE A 235 -13.89 -27.22 -18.59
N ILE A 236 -13.84 -27.73 -17.36
CA ILE A 236 -13.74 -29.17 -17.08
C ILE A 236 -14.96 -29.91 -17.63
N CYS A 237 -16.16 -29.35 -17.49
CA CYS A 237 -17.38 -29.93 -18.04
C CYS A 237 -17.30 -30.07 -19.56
N LEU A 238 -16.92 -28.98 -20.26
CA LEU A 238 -16.73 -28.96 -21.72
C LEU A 238 -15.74 -30.02 -22.20
N PHE A 239 -14.60 -30.20 -21.53
CA PHE A 239 -13.62 -31.22 -21.91
C PHE A 239 -14.12 -32.65 -21.67
N LYS A 240 -14.88 -32.89 -20.59
CA LYS A 240 -15.49 -34.19 -20.32
C LYS A 240 -16.55 -34.55 -21.36
N GLU A 241 -17.34 -33.58 -21.82
CA GLU A 241 -18.33 -33.78 -22.88
C GLU A 241 -17.68 -34.06 -24.23
N LYS A 242 -16.58 -33.37 -24.56
CA LYS A 242 -15.83 -33.60 -25.80
C LYS A 242 -15.20 -34.99 -25.87
N HIS A 243 -14.78 -35.55 -24.73
CA HIS A 243 -14.19 -36.90 -24.66
C HIS A 243 -15.24 -38.03 -24.82
N LYS A 244 -16.53 -37.72 -24.70
CA LYS A 244 -17.64 -38.67 -24.91
C LYS A 244 -18.11 -38.73 -26.37
N ARG A 245 -17.54 -37.92 -27.27
CA ARG A 245 -17.89 -37.82 -28.68
C ARG A 245 -16.79 -38.40 -29.55
#